data_AF-A0AAN9BVF5-F1
#
_entry.id   AF-A0AAN9BVF5-F1
#
_cell.length_a   1.000
_cell.length_b   1.000
_cell.length_c   1.000
_cell.angle_alpha   90.00
_cell.angle_beta   90.00
_cell.angle_gamma   90.00
#
_symmetry.space_group_name_H-M   'P 1'
#
loop_
_entity.id
_entity.type
_entity.pdbx_description
1 polymer ?
#
loop_
_entity_poly.entity_id
_entity_poly.type
_entity_poly.pdbx_seq_one_letter_code
_entity_poly.pdbx_strand_id
1 'polypeptide(L)'
;MQTTSFVSLVLSLFLILVTVSSAKRYEPNWASLDTRPLPAWYDESKIGIFLHWGVFSVPSYISEWFWWEWKGTKSPRAVTFMLENYKPDFTYPDFAPDFKAEFYDPNRWADIFNASGAKYVVLVAKHHEGFTNWPSKYSWNWNAMDVGPNRDLVGDLANAIRKKTDIHFGIYHSLFEWFNPLYLQDAANKYTTQDFVKSKTMPELHELVTKYEPEVVWSDGDWMVNDTYWNSTNFLAWLFNDSPVKDTVVVNDRWGSNTNCKHGSFFNCHDKFVPGQLFKHKWENCMSIDQGSWGFRRDASLSSIYSMDELISLLVRTVSLGGNLLVNVGPTSYGEIAPIYEERLRQMGEWLNINGEAIYATKPWAFQNDTVNPDVWYTSKKTSNGTVVYAILLKWLKGNVLELGTPIVSRQSSITLLGYSGSPFTFTGQATHGVQINVPTISFYNMPCQWGWVFKLENLVNQ
;
A
#
# COMPACT_ATOMS: atom_id res chain seq x y z
N MET A 1 -39.40 70.77 24.91
CA MET A 1 -38.21 70.80 24.04
C MET A 1 -37.14 69.94 24.69
N GLN A 2 -36.80 68.85 24.02
CA GLN A 2 -35.60 67.98 24.14
C GLN A 2 -35.04 67.63 25.53
N THR A 3 -35.34 66.41 25.97
CA THR A 3 -34.56 65.61 26.92
C THR A 3 -33.41 64.93 26.19
N THR A 4 -32.19 65.14 26.69
CA THR A 4 -30.95 64.49 26.26
C THR A 4 -30.83 63.08 26.85
N SER A 5 -30.70 62.06 26.01
CA SER A 5 -30.24 60.71 26.39
C SER A 5 -29.02 60.33 25.57
N PHE A 6 -27.94 60.06 26.28
CA PHE A 6 -26.70 59.47 25.78
C PHE A 6 -26.95 58.06 25.22
N VAL A 7 -26.45 57.77 24.02
CA VAL A 7 -26.24 56.40 23.53
C VAL A 7 -24.77 56.28 23.15
N SER A 8 -24.03 55.50 23.93
CA SER A 8 -22.65 55.09 23.65
C SER A 8 -22.63 54.08 22.50
N LEU A 9 -21.91 54.40 21.44
CA LEU A 9 -21.63 53.47 20.34
C LEU A 9 -20.33 52.73 20.66
N VAL A 10 -20.43 51.45 21.05
CA VAL A 10 -19.27 50.55 21.19
C VAL A 10 -19.03 49.89 19.83
N LEU A 11 -17.98 50.31 19.11
CA LEU A 11 -17.46 49.57 17.98
C LEU A 11 -16.58 48.42 18.48
N SER A 12 -17.08 47.19 18.40
CA SER A 12 -16.27 45.99 18.60
C SER A 12 -15.54 45.65 17.30
N LEU A 13 -14.25 45.97 17.24
CA LEU A 13 -13.33 45.50 16.20
C LEU A 13 -13.08 43.99 16.41
N PHE A 14 -13.66 43.14 15.57
CA PHE A 14 -13.27 41.72 15.50
C PHE A 14 -11.94 41.64 14.75
N LEU A 15 -10.83 41.53 15.49
CA LEU A 15 -9.52 41.20 14.93
C LEU A 15 -9.53 39.70 14.61
N ILE A 16 -9.72 39.34 13.34
CA ILE A 16 -9.46 37.98 12.86
C ILE A 16 -7.94 37.81 12.89
N LEU A 17 -7.41 37.18 13.94
CA LEU A 17 -6.05 36.65 13.94
C LEU A 17 -6.00 35.51 12.93
N VAL A 18 -5.63 35.82 11.69
CA VAL A 18 -5.08 34.81 10.78
C VAL A 18 -3.71 34.43 11.34
N THR A 19 -3.65 33.36 12.12
CA THR A 19 -2.38 32.70 12.43
C THR A 19 -1.84 32.16 11.11
N VAL A 20 -0.97 32.93 10.46
CA VAL A 20 -0.09 32.39 9.42
C VAL A 20 0.83 31.43 10.15
N SER A 21 0.43 30.15 10.18
CA SER A 21 1.32 29.08 10.58
C SER A 21 2.47 29.10 9.58
N SER A 22 3.64 29.57 10.01
CA SER A 22 4.86 29.40 9.24
C SER A 22 5.10 27.89 9.17
N ALA A 23 4.63 27.25 8.10
CA ALA A 23 4.84 25.83 7.88
C ALA A 23 6.33 25.55 8.03
N LYS A 24 6.68 24.60 8.90
CA LYS A 24 8.06 24.18 9.14
C LYS A 24 8.62 23.72 7.81
N ARG A 25 9.61 24.45 7.28
CA ARG A 25 10.31 24.07 6.06
C ARG A 25 11.27 22.92 6.40
N TYR A 26 11.28 21.89 5.57
CA TYR A 26 12.18 20.75 5.72
C TYR A 26 13.48 21.01 4.95
N GLU A 27 14.61 20.85 5.63
CA GLU A 27 15.94 20.92 5.03
C GLU A 27 16.27 19.61 4.31
N PRO A 28 17.13 19.61 3.27
CA PRO A 28 17.48 18.40 2.50
C PRO A 28 18.46 17.49 3.25
N ASN A 29 18.10 17.07 4.46
CA ASN A 29 18.80 16.09 5.27
C ASN A 29 17.81 15.29 6.13
N TRP A 30 18.15 14.04 6.42
CA TRP A 30 17.28 13.10 7.14
C TRP A 30 16.85 13.59 8.53
N ALA A 31 17.74 14.28 9.26
CA ALA A 31 17.41 14.82 10.57
C ALA A 31 16.26 15.86 10.53
N SER A 32 16.06 16.54 9.41
CA SER A 32 14.91 17.42 9.17
C SER A 32 13.73 16.65 8.59
N LEU A 33 13.95 15.87 7.53
CA LEU A 33 12.91 15.15 6.79
C LEU A 33 12.14 14.15 7.66
N ASP A 34 12.83 13.39 8.53
CA ASP A 34 12.22 12.39 9.40
C ASP A 34 11.37 13.01 10.53
N THR A 35 11.40 14.33 10.69
CA THR A 35 10.51 15.04 11.64
C THR A 35 9.13 15.32 11.06
N ARG A 36 8.91 15.05 9.77
CA ARG A 36 7.61 15.25 9.13
C ARG A 36 6.59 14.27 9.73
N PRO A 37 5.46 14.76 10.26
CA PRO A 37 4.43 13.87 10.79
C PRO A 37 3.83 13.03 9.67
N LEU A 38 3.53 11.77 9.99
CA LEU A 38 2.79 10.90 9.08
C LEU A 38 1.35 11.44 8.91
N PRO A 39 0.87 11.66 7.67
CA PRO A 39 -0.53 11.99 7.42
C PRO A 39 -1.47 10.93 7.97
N ALA A 40 -2.53 11.35 8.66
CA ALA A 40 -3.45 10.44 9.35
C ALA A 40 -4.10 9.43 8.39
N TRP A 41 -4.46 9.87 7.19
CA TRP A 41 -5.09 9.03 6.16
C TRP A 41 -4.27 7.76 5.88
N TYR A 42 -2.94 7.84 5.85
CA TYR A 42 -2.10 6.69 5.53
C TYR A 42 -2.11 5.66 6.65
N ASP A 43 -2.04 6.10 7.91
CA ASP A 43 -2.13 5.17 9.03
C ASP A 43 -3.54 4.57 9.17
N GLU A 44 -4.58 5.32 8.84
CA GLU A 44 -5.97 4.87 8.97
C GLU A 44 -6.40 3.93 7.84
N SER A 45 -5.76 4.03 6.67
CA SER A 45 -6.08 3.29 5.45
C SER A 45 -5.91 1.77 5.57
N LYS A 46 -4.83 1.32 6.22
CA LYS A 46 -4.42 -0.09 6.41
C LYS A 46 -4.18 -0.94 5.17
N ILE A 47 -4.88 -0.71 4.07
CA ILE A 47 -4.88 -1.58 2.89
C ILE A 47 -4.73 -0.75 1.63
N GLY A 48 -3.75 -1.14 0.82
CA GLY A 48 -3.56 -0.61 -0.53
C GLY A 48 -3.46 -1.71 -1.58
N ILE A 49 -3.59 -1.31 -2.84
CA ILE A 49 -3.33 -2.18 -4.00
C ILE A 49 -2.10 -1.69 -4.75
N PHE A 50 -1.28 -2.61 -5.23
CA PHE A 50 -0.09 -2.31 -6.04
C PHE A 50 -0.23 -2.98 -7.42
N LEU A 51 0.26 -2.32 -8.47
CA LEU A 51 0.08 -2.75 -9.85
C LEU A 51 1.43 -2.77 -10.58
N HIS A 52 2.01 -3.95 -10.76
CA HIS A 52 3.19 -4.14 -11.60
C HIS A 52 2.76 -4.44 -13.04
N TRP A 53 2.81 -3.39 -13.86
CA TRP A 53 2.37 -3.43 -15.25
C TRP A 53 3.35 -2.65 -16.13
N GLY A 54 3.80 -3.26 -17.22
CA GLY A 54 4.79 -2.68 -18.12
C GLY A 54 5.08 -3.62 -19.28
N VAL A 55 6.16 -3.36 -20.02
CA VAL A 55 6.52 -4.16 -21.21
C VAL A 55 6.87 -5.61 -20.81
N PHE A 56 7.35 -5.83 -19.58
CA PHE A 56 7.54 -7.18 -19.04
C PHE A 56 6.26 -8.03 -18.98
N SER A 57 5.07 -7.41 -19.01
CA SER A 57 3.80 -8.12 -19.13
C SER A 57 3.58 -8.71 -20.53
N VAL A 58 4.38 -8.38 -21.55
CA VAL A 58 4.27 -8.97 -22.90
C VAL A 58 4.82 -10.41 -22.95
N PRO A 59 6.08 -10.69 -22.59
CA PRO A 59 6.53 -12.07 -22.48
C PRO A 59 5.71 -12.85 -21.45
N SER A 60 5.27 -12.17 -20.36
CA SER A 60 4.49 -12.75 -19.27
C SER A 60 5.10 -14.06 -18.76
N TYR A 61 6.41 -14.07 -18.52
CA TYR A 61 7.13 -15.30 -18.20
C TYR A 61 8.19 -15.05 -17.13
N ILE A 62 8.23 -15.95 -16.15
CA ILE A 62 9.07 -15.89 -14.95
C ILE A 62 8.70 -14.73 -14.01
N SER A 63 8.98 -13.49 -14.41
CA SER A 63 8.77 -12.32 -13.57
C SER A 63 8.86 -11.01 -14.34
N GLU A 64 8.56 -9.89 -13.67
CA GLU A 64 8.86 -8.53 -14.14
C GLU A 64 10.37 -8.25 -14.31
N TRP A 65 11.24 -9.14 -13.81
CA TRP A 65 12.69 -9.12 -14.02
C TRP A 65 13.15 -9.82 -15.30
N PHE A 66 12.22 -10.25 -16.17
CA PHE A 66 12.52 -11.02 -17.36
C PHE A 66 13.67 -10.46 -18.22
N TRP A 67 13.76 -9.14 -18.43
CA TRP A 67 14.86 -8.57 -19.20
C TRP A 67 16.24 -8.78 -18.55
N TRP A 68 16.32 -8.56 -17.23
CA TRP A 68 17.54 -8.81 -16.47
C TRP A 68 17.89 -10.30 -16.44
N GLU A 69 16.91 -11.17 -16.28
CA GLU A 69 17.12 -12.61 -16.34
C GLU A 69 17.63 -13.07 -17.71
N TRP A 70 17.11 -12.49 -18.79
CA TRP A 70 17.53 -12.83 -20.14
C TRP A 70 18.93 -12.30 -20.49
N LYS A 71 19.20 -11.02 -20.21
CA LYS A 71 20.43 -10.34 -20.68
C LYS A 71 21.49 -10.15 -19.59
N GLY A 72 21.07 -9.88 -18.36
CA GLY A 72 21.95 -9.64 -17.22
C GLY A 72 22.52 -10.95 -16.66
N THR A 73 21.67 -11.76 -16.03
CA THR A 73 22.10 -13.04 -15.43
C THR A 73 22.21 -14.17 -16.45
N LYS A 74 21.55 -14.06 -17.60
CA LYS A 74 21.46 -15.09 -18.64
C LYS A 74 20.91 -16.42 -18.09
N SER A 75 19.85 -16.32 -17.30
CA SER A 75 19.09 -17.45 -16.77
C SER A 75 18.75 -18.44 -17.90
N PRO A 76 19.09 -19.75 -17.75
CA PRO A 76 18.80 -20.75 -18.79
C PRO A 76 17.33 -20.78 -19.22
N ARG A 77 16.39 -20.62 -18.27
CA ARG A 77 14.95 -20.58 -18.59
C ARG A 77 14.57 -19.41 -19.47
N ALA A 78 15.08 -18.20 -19.18
CA ALA A 78 14.79 -17.01 -19.96
C ALA A 78 15.44 -17.08 -21.35
N VAL A 79 16.70 -17.52 -21.43
CA VAL A 79 17.42 -17.68 -22.70
C VAL A 79 16.75 -18.73 -23.60
N THR A 80 16.43 -19.91 -23.06
CA THR A 80 15.74 -20.97 -23.82
C THR A 80 14.37 -20.50 -24.30
N PHE A 81 13.59 -19.86 -23.43
CA PHE A 81 12.29 -19.29 -23.84
C PHE A 81 12.44 -18.32 -25.01
N MET A 82 13.46 -17.45 -24.98
CA MET A 82 13.71 -16.53 -26.10
C MET A 82 14.13 -17.25 -27.38
N LEU A 83 15.00 -18.27 -27.29
CA LEU A 83 15.45 -19.04 -28.46
C LEU A 83 14.33 -19.86 -29.11
N GLU A 84 13.40 -20.38 -28.32
CA GLU A 84 12.31 -21.23 -28.81
C GLU A 84 11.13 -20.43 -29.38
N ASN A 85 10.90 -19.21 -28.90
CA ASN A 85 9.68 -18.46 -29.19
C ASN A 85 9.91 -17.18 -30.01
N TYR A 86 11.15 -16.71 -30.15
CA TYR A 86 11.47 -15.45 -30.85
C TYR A 86 12.62 -15.61 -31.83
N LYS A 87 12.68 -14.72 -32.81
CA LYS A 87 13.73 -14.71 -33.83
C LYS A 87 15.12 -14.43 -33.21
N PRO A 88 16.23 -14.93 -33.79
CA PRO A 88 17.57 -14.81 -33.20
C PRO A 88 18.07 -13.39 -32.91
N ASP A 89 17.59 -12.38 -33.64
CA ASP A 89 17.94 -10.96 -33.52
C ASP A 89 16.95 -10.16 -32.65
N PHE A 90 15.97 -10.81 -32.00
CA PHE A 90 15.00 -10.15 -31.16
C PHE A 90 15.69 -9.46 -29.96
N THR A 91 15.25 -8.24 -29.68
CA THR A 91 15.69 -7.40 -28.57
C THR A 91 14.53 -7.10 -27.62
N TYR A 92 14.82 -6.68 -26.39
CA TYR A 92 13.74 -6.40 -25.44
C TYR A 92 12.82 -5.24 -25.89
N PRO A 93 13.33 -4.17 -26.52
CA PRO A 93 12.48 -3.14 -27.11
C PRO A 93 11.48 -3.64 -28.15
N ASP A 94 11.75 -4.77 -28.83
CA ASP A 94 10.82 -5.35 -29.78
C ASP A 94 9.52 -5.87 -29.13
N PHE A 95 9.47 -5.99 -27.79
CA PHE A 95 8.24 -6.28 -27.05
C PHE A 95 7.32 -5.07 -26.91
N ALA A 96 7.84 -3.84 -26.93
CA ALA A 96 7.06 -2.65 -26.58
C ALA A 96 5.84 -2.42 -27.51
N PRO A 97 5.90 -2.68 -28.83
CA PRO A 97 4.73 -2.59 -29.69
C PRO A 97 3.59 -3.53 -29.29
N ASP A 98 3.86 -4.66 -28.63
CA ASP A 98 2.87 -5.67 -28.22
C ASP A 98 2.31 -5.42 -26.81
N PHE A 99 2.81 -4.39 -26.11
CA PHE A 99 2.16 -3.85 -24.92
C PHE A 99 0.97 -2.99 -25.34
N LYS A 100 -0.15 -3.63 -25.68
CA LYS A 100 -1.29 -2.96 -26.34
C LYS A 100 -2.26 -2.25 -25.39
N ALA A 101 -2.41 -2.72 -24.16
CA ALA A 101 -3.40 -2.21 -23.20
C ALA A 101 -4.83 -2.06 -23.79
N GLU A 102 -5.23 -2.91 -24.74
CA GLU A 102 -6.48 -2.74 -25.50
C GLU A 102 -7.75 -2.97 -24.67
N PHE A 103 -7.66 -3.73 -23.58
CA PHE A 103 -8.71 -3.98 -22.60
C PHE A 103 -8.52 -3.18 -21.32
N TYR A 104 -7.56 -2.24 -21.30
CA TYR A 104 -7.37 -1.34 -20.18
C TYR A 104 -8.55 -0.34 -20.06
N ASP A 105 -9.41 -0.62 -19.10
CA ASP A 105 -10.46 0.30 -18.65
C ASP A 105 -10.14 0.81 -17.23
N PRO A 106 -9.69 2.06 -17.08
CA PRO A 106 -9.36 2.63 -15.77
C PRO A 106 -10.57 2.74 -14.84
N ASN A 107 -11.79 2.86 -15.38
CA ASN A 107 -13.01 2.89 -14.56
C ASN A 107 -13.31 1.51 -13.99
N ARG A 108 -13.15 0.45 -14.80
CA ARG A 108 -13.28 -0.93 -14.32
C ARG A 108 -12.24 -1.25 -13.25
N TRP A 109 -10.99 -0.82 -13.44
CA TRP A 109 -9.95 -0.97 -12.42
C TRP A 109 -10.34 -0.24 -11.12
N ALA A 110 -10.80 1.02 -11.21
CA ALA A 110 -11.29 1.76 -10.05
C ALA A 110 -12.45 1.04 -9.34
N ASP A 111 -13.38 0.43 -10.08
CA ASP A 111 -14.48 -0.36 -9.52
C ASP A 111 -13.99 -1.62 -8.79
N ILE A 112 -12.99 -2.31 -9.34
CA ILE A 112 -12.36 -3.48 -8.68
C ILE A 112 -11.65 -3.05 -7.39
N PHE A 113 -10.89 -1.96 -7.43
CA PHE A 113 -10.12 -1.48 -6.27
C PHE A 113 -11.02 -0.95 -5.17
N ASN A 114 -12.11 -0.26 -5.52
CA ASN A 114 -13.10 0.15 -4.53
C ASN A 114 -13.81 -1.05 -3.91
N ALA A 115 -14.17 -2.04 -4.74
CA ALA A 115 -14.80 -3.27 -4.28
C ALA A 115 -13.89 -4.14 -3.42
N SER A 116 -12.56 -3.93 -3.44
CA SER A 116 -11.63 -4.67 -2.59
C SER A 116 -11.48 -4.11 -1.18
N GLY A 117 -12.04 -2.92 -0.92
CA GLY A 117 -11.86 -2.20 0.33
C GLY A 117 -10.52 -1.46 0.46
N ALA A 118 -9.68 -1.43 -0.58
CA ALA A 118 -8.45 -0.66 -0.54
C ALA A 118 -8.74 0.84 -0.35
N LYS A 119 -7.81 1.55 0.32
CA LYS A 119 -7.88 2.99 0.56
C LYS A 119 -6.81 3.78 -0.16
N TYR A 120 -5.82 3.09 -0.73
CA TYR A 120 -4.86 3.67 -1.65
C TYR A 120 -4.48 2.68 -2.75
N VAL A 121 -4.00 3.20 -3.88
CA VAL A 121 -3.48 2.40 -4.98
C VAL A 121 -2.13 2.95 -5.41
N VAL A 122 -1.18 2.08 -5.72
CA VAL A 122 0.14 2.42 -6.22
C VAL A 122 0.29 1.78 -7.60
N LEU A 123 0.47 2.60 -8.64
CA LEU A 123 0.76 2.11 -9.99
C LEU A 123 2.25 2.19 -10.27
N VAL A 124 2.86 1.12 -10.77
CA VAL A 124 4.20 1.17 -11.37
C VAL A 124 4.16 2.11 -12.57
N ALA A 125 4.60 3.34 -12.37
CA ALA A 125 4.73 4.33 -13.44
C ALA A 125 5.95 3.97 -14.30
N LYS A 126 7.05 3.56 -13.66
CA LYS A 126 8.28 3.08 -14.29
C LYS A 126 8.92 1.98 -13.46
N HIS A 127 9.22 0.83 -14.06
CA HIS A 127 10.03 -0.24 -13.45
C HIS A 127 11.50 -0.17 -13.92
N HIS A 128 12.34 -1.12 -13.51
CA HIS A 128 13.78 -1.18 -13.84
C HIS A 128 14.07 -1.31 -15.35
N GLU A 129 13.09 -1.67 -16.17
CA GLU A 129 13.18 -1.66 -17.62
C GLU A 129 13.18 -0.24 -18.22
N GLY A 130 12.88 0.78 -17.43
CA GLY A 130 12.88 2.18 -17.85
C GLY A 130 11.70 2.61 -18.72
N PHE A 131 10.79 1.69 -19.08
CA PHE A 131 9.59 2.01 -19.83
C PHE A 131 8.63 2.78 -18.92
N THR A 132 8.18 3.94 -19.38
CA THR A 132 7.25 4.78 -18.61
C THR A 132 5.82 4.63 -19.10
N ASN A 133 4.89 4.33 -18.19
CA ASN A 133 3.45 4.20 -18.44
C ASN A 133 2.74 5.55 -18.66
N TRP A 134 3.51 6.63 -18.79
CA TRP A 134 3.04 7.98 -19.07
C TRP A 134 3.91 8.63 -20.15
N PRO A 135 3.45 9.69 -20.85
CA PRO A 135 4.22 10.39 -21.87
C PRO A 135 5.36 11.23 -21.27
N SER A 136 6.37 10.57 -20.71
CA SER A 136 7.53 11.23 -20.11
C SER A 136 8.36 11.93 -21.16
N LYS A 137 8.66 13.22 -20.96
CA LYS A 137 9.58 13.97 -21.82
C LYS A 137 11.03 13.44 -21.75
N TYR A 138 11.33 12.69 -20.69
CA TYR A 138 12.66 12.13 -20.44
C TYR A 138 12.77 10.67 -20.92
N SER A 139 11.69 10.08 -21.44
CA SER A 139 11.62 8.71 -21.98
C SER A 139 11.18 8.69 -23.44
N TRP A 140 11.68 9.63 -24.24
CA TRP A 140 11.31 9.71 -25.65
C TRP A 140 11.48 8.36 -26.35
N ASN A 141 10.43 7.91 -27.06
CA ASN A 141 10.36 6.63 -27.76
C ASN A 141 10.50 5.37 -26.89
N TRP A 142 10.37 5.50 -25.56
CA TRP A 142 10.35 4.40 -24.60
C TRP A 142 9.28 4.63 -23.53
N ASN A 143 8.07 4.92 -23.98
CA ASN A 143 6.91 5.21 -23.14
C ASN A 143 5.59 4.82 -23.83
N ALA A 144 4.53 4.68 -23.02
CA ALA A 144 3.21 4.21 -23.46
C ALA A 144 2.49 5.13 -24.47
N MET A 145 2.89 6.39 -24.59
CA MET A 145 2.34 7.30 -25.60
C MET A 145 3.04 7.17 -26.95
N ASP A 146 4.36 6.95 -26.95
CA ASP A 146 5.14 6.90 -28.19
C ASP A 146 5.11 5.50 -28.84
N VAL A 147 4.99 4.44 -28.04
CA VAL A 147 4.96 3.05 -28.53
C VAL A 147 4.00 2.19 -27.70
N GLY A 148 3.34 1.23 -28.35
CA GLY A 148 2.37 0.34 -27.72
C GLY A 148 0.96 0.93 -27.75
N PRO A 149 0.39 1.36 -26.61
CA PRO A 149 -1.02 1.73 -26.52
C PRO A 149 -1.34 3.15 -27.00
N ASN A 150 -0.33 3.99 -27.23
CA ASN A 150 -0.48 5.41 -27.58
C ASN A 150 -1.38 6.17 -26.59
N ARG A 151 -1.15 5.96 -25.28
CA ARG A 151 -2.05 6.37 -24.21
C ARG A 151 -1.30 6.75 -22.93
N ASP A 152 -1.81 7.75 -22.20
CA ASP A 152 -1.32 8.15 -20.88
C ASP A 152 -1.98 7.28 -19.80
N LEU A 153 -1.42 6.09 -19.55
CA LEU A 153 -2.02 5.10 -18.66
C LEU A 153 -2.05 5.56 -17.20
N VAL A 154 -1.00 6.27 -16.75
CA VAL A 154 -0.94 6.84 -15.39
C VAL A 154 -2.02 7.90 -15.20
N GLY A 155 -2.15 8.83 -16.15
CA GLY A 155 -3.15 9.89 -16.09
C GLY A 155 -4.59 9.36 -16.09
N ASP A 156 -4.85 8.35 -16.92
CA ASP A 156 -6.16 7.73 -17.01
C ASP A 156 -6.57 7.02 -15.72
N LEU A 157 -5.65 6.28 -15.08
CA LEU A 157 -5.95 5.67 -13.78
C LEU A 157 -6.17 6.73 -12.70
N ALA A 158 -5.28 7.72 -12.62
CA ALA A 158 -5.36 8.78 -11.62
C ALA A 158 -6.71 9.52 -11.69
N ASN A 159 -7.17 9.83 -12.91
CA ASN A 159 -8.45 10.48 -13.15
C ASN A 159 -9.63 9.58 -12.77
N ALA A 160 -9.61 8.29 -13.12
CA ALA A 160 -10.69 7.37 -12.79
C ALA A 160 -10.83 7.16 -11.28
N ILE A 161 -9.71 7.02 -10.57
CA ILE A 161 -9.66 6.88 -9.12
C ILE A 161 -10.30 8.10 -8.45
N ARG A 162 -9.77 9.30 -8.73
CA ARG A 162 -10.29 10.56 -8.15
C ARG A 162 -11.75 10.83 -8.47
N LYS A 163 -12.23 10.40 -9.64
CA LYS A 163 -13.60 10.67 -10.09
C LYS A 163 -14.62 9.70 -9.47
N LYS A 164 -14.23 8.46 -9.20
CA LYS A 164 -15.17 7.38 -8.85
C LYS A 164 -15.05 6.88 -7.42
N THR A 165 -13.96 7.16 -6.72
CA THR A 165 -13.67 6.55 -5.42
C THR A 165 -13.03 7.56 -4.47
N ASP A 166 -12.98 7.20 -3.19
CA ASP A 166 -12.23 7.92 -2.16
C ASP A 166 -10.83 7.32 -1.95
N ILE A 167 -10.29 6.63 -2.95
CA ILE A 167 -8.99 5.95 -2.87
C ILE A 167 -7.89 6.98 -3.15
N HIS A 168 -6.88 7.03 -2.29
CA HIS A 168 -5.68 7.83 -2.51
C HIS A 168 -4.85 7.26 -3.67
N PHE A 169 -4.52 8.09 -4.65
CA PHE A 169 -3.73 7.68 -5.80
C PHE A 169 -2.24 7.80 -5.52
N GLY A 170 -1.47 6.80 -5.90
CA GLY A 170 -0.03 6.71 -5.68
C GLY A 170 0.69 6.13 -6.88
N ILE A 171 2.00 6.32 -6.89
CA ILE A 171 2.89 5.84 -7.94
C ILE A 171 4.10 5.11 -7.36
N TYR A 172 4.58 4.16 -8.13
CA TYR A 172 5.90 3.60 -7.98
C TYR A 172 6.82 4.11 -9.08
N HIS A 173 8.07 4.39 -8.71
CA HIS A 173 9.12 4.75 -9.65
C HIS A 173 10.43 4.07 -9.27
N SER A 174 11.01 3.34 -10.21
CA SER A 174 12.36 2.85 -10.03
C SER A 174 13.40 3.94 -10.30
N LEU A 175 14.29 4.14 -9.32
CA LEU A 175 15.37 5.11 -9.38
C LEU A 175 16.39 4.77 -10.48
N PHE A 176 16.60 3.49 -10.81
CA PHE A 176 17.56 3.04 -11.82
C PHE A 176 16.91 2.36 -13.03
N GLU A 177 17.71 2.15 -14.07
CA GLU A 177 17.33 1.42 -15.28
C GLU A 177 18.46 0.45 -15.65
N TRP A 178 18.15 -0.84 -15.85
CA TRP A 178 19.17 -1.89 -16.03
C TRP A 178 20.19 -1.59 -17.12
N PHE A 179 19.70 -1.09 -18.26
CA PHE A 179 20.50 -0.96 -19.49
C PHE A 179 20.49 0.46 -20.06
N ASN A 180 20.11 1.47 -19.26
CA ASN A 180 20.19 2.85 -19.69
C ASN A 180 21.65 3.28 -19.85
N PRO A 181 22.08 3.83 -21.00
CA PRO A 181 23.47 4.19 -21.23
C PRO A 181 24.05 5.18 -20.22
N LEU A 182 23.26 6.16 -19.75
CA LEU A 182 23.72 7.13 -18.76
C LEU A 182 23.93 6.46 -17.39
N TYR A 183 23.04 5.55 -17.00
CA TYR A 183 23.21 4.81 -15.74
C TYR A 183 24.43 3.91 -15.79
N LEU A 184 24.63 3.21 -16.91
CA LEU A 184 25.81 2.36 -17.12
C LEU A 184 27.10 3.19 -17.16
N GLN A 185 27.07 4.40 -17.72
CA GLN A 185 28.20 5.33 -17.72
C GLN A 185 28.53 5.80 -16.30
N ASP A 186 27.53 6.23 -15.52
CA ASP A 186 27.72 6.62 -14.12
C ASP A 186 28.27 5.45 -13.30
N ALA A 187 27.73 4.24 -13.49
CA ALA A 187 28.22 3.02 -12.83
C ALA A 187 29.67 2.68 -13.22
N ALA A 188 30.02 2.78 -14.50
CA ALA A 188 31.39 2.57 -14.99
C ALA A 188 32.36 3.60 -14.40
N ASN A 189 31.88 4.81 -14.13
CA ASN A 189 32.62 5.88 -13.46
C ASN A 189 32.46 5.86 -11.92
N LYS A 190 32.07 4.71 -11.35
CA LYS A 190 31.92 4.48 -9.90
C LYS A 190 31.02 5.51 -9.22
N TYR A 191 30.02 6.00 -9.94
CA TYR A 191 29.01 6.96 -9.47
C TYR A 191 29.60 8.30 -8.99
N THR A 192 30.76 8.69 -9.55
CA THR A 192 31.34 10.02 -9.30
C THR A 192 30.67 11.12 -10.14
N THR A 193 29.98 10.73 -11.21
CA THR A 193 29.04 11.55 -11.98
C THR A 193 27.60 11.16 -11.64
N GLN A 194 26.64 11.98 -12.04
CA GLN A 194 25.20 11.82 -11.78
C GLN A 194 24.39 12.19 -13.04
N ASP A 195 24.92 11.87 -14.22
CA ASP A 195 24.35 12.31 -15.49
C ASP A 195 22.97 11.68 -15.70
N PHE A 196 22.81 10.41 -15.32
CA PHE A 196 21.53 9.72 -15.31
C PHE A 196 20.54 10.36 -14.33
N VAL A 197 20.96 10.62 -13.10
CA VAL A 197 20.08 11.21 -12.08
C VAL A 197 19.57 12.58 -12.49
N LYS A 198 20.47 13.44 -13.00
CA LYS A 198 20.15 14.83 -13.40
C LYS A 198 19.34 14.92 -14.69
N SER A 199 19.52 13.98 -15.61
CA SER A 199 18.90 14.06 -16.95
C SER A 199 17.65 13.19 -17.08
N LYS A 200 17.47 12.22 -16.17
CA LYS A 200 16.45 11.17 -16.29
C LYS A 200 15.64 11.03 -15.00
N THR A 201 16.21 10.44 -13.95
CA THR A 201 15.45 10.01 -12.76
C THR A 201 14.78 11.15 -12.00
N MET A 202 15.52 12.20 -11.63
CA MET A 202 14.94 13.28 -10.83
C MET A 202 13.95 14.15 -11.60
N PRO A 203 14.23 14.55 -12.87
CA PRO A 203 13.23 15.26 -13.68
C PRO A 203 11.93 14.46 -13.90
N GLU A 204 12.00 13.14 -14.07
CA GLU A 204 10.82 12.27 -14.14
C GLU A 204 10.00 12.29 -12.85
N LEU A 205 10.65 12.19 -11.70
CA LEU A 205 9.96 12.23 -10.40
C LEU A 205 9.25 13.59 -10.19
N HIS A 206 9.91 14.71 -10.52
CA HIS A 206 9.27 16.02 -10.48
C HIS A 206 8.09 16.13 -11.46
N GLU A 207 8.24 15.62 -12.69
CA GLU A 207 7.16 15.60 -13.69
C GLU A 207 5.97 14.79 -13.19
N LEU A 208 6.20 13.57 -12.70
CA LEU A 208 5.18 12.68 -12.17
C LEU A 208 4.40 13.33 -11.02
N VAL A 209 5.11 13.87 -10.03
CA VAL A 209 4.49 14.49 -8.86
C VAL A 209 3.68 15.72 -9.25
N THR A 210 4.23 16.56 -10.14
CA THR A 210 3.56 17.79 -10.56
C THR A 210 2.34 17.51 -11.44
N LYS A 211 2.41 16.51 -12.32
CA LYS A 211 1.35 16.23 -13.31
C LYS A 211 0.23 15.37 -12.73
N TYR A 212 0.58 14.39 -11.90
CA TYR A 212 -0.38 13.39 -11.44
C TYR A 212 -0.71 13.49 -9.96
N GLU A 213 -0.09 14.39 -9.20
CA GLU A 213 -0.38 14.68 -7.79
C GLU A 213 -0.57 13.41 -6.93
N PRO A 214 0.40 12.47 -6.92
CA PRO A 214 0.29 11.24 -6.15
C PRO A 214 0.47 11.49 -4.64
N GLU A 215 -0.33 10.82 -3.84
CA GLU A 215 -0.28 10.84 -2.38
C GLU A 215 0.62 9.73 -1.81
N VAL A 216 1.05 8.78 -2.64
CA VAL A 216 2.17 7.86 -2.34
C VAL A 216 3.20 7.96 -3.44
N VAL A 217 4.46 8.23 -3.08
CA VAL A 217 5.60 8.07 -3.98
C VAL A 217 6.46 6.93 -3.43
N TRP A 218 6.32 5.76 -4.05
CA TRP A 218 7.02 4.53 -3.69
C TRP A 218 8.26 4.38 -4.58
N SER A 219 9.45 4.53 -4.02
CA SER A 219 10.71 4.41 -4.76
C SER A 219 11.30 3.02 -4.63
N ASP A 220 12.13 2.62 -5.60
CA ASP A 220 12.86 1.35 -5.57
C ASP A 220 14.11 1.43 -6.42
N GLY A 221 14.93 0.37 -6.43
CA GLY A 221 16.09 0.36 -7.31
C GLY A 221 17.30 1.11 -6.74
N ASP A 222 17.27 1.34 -5.44
CA ASP A 222 18.20 2.20 -4.71
C ASP A 222 19.43 1.47 -4.17
N TRP A 223 19.40 0.13 -4.16
CA TRP A 223 20.35 -0.74 -3.45
C TRP A 223 21.82 -0.62 -3.89
N MET A 224 22.12 -0.09 -5.09
CA MET A 224 23.50 -0.02 -5.60
C MET A 224 24.30 1.14 -4.99
N VAL A 225 23.65 2.21 -4.57
CA VAL A 225 24.29 3.49 -4.23
C VAL A 225 23.49 4.27 -3.19
N ASN A 226 24.18 5.11 -2.43
CA ASN A 226 23.56 5.89 -1.36
C ASN A 226 22.65 7.01 -1.89
N ASP A 227 21.82 7.53 -1.01
CA ASP A 227 20.90 8.65 -1.25
C ASP A 227 21.54 9.91 -1.85
N THR A 228 22.83 10.16 -1.55
CA THR A 228 23.60 11.26 -2.14
C THR A 228 23.70 11.15 -3.66
N TYR A 229 23.92 9.95 -4.22
CA TYR A 229 23.99 9.77 -5.67
C TYR A 229 22.65 10.10 -6.32
N TRP A 230 21.57 9.59 -5.73
CA TRP A 230 20.21 9.81 -6.18
C TRP A 230 19.74 11.25 -6.01
N ASN A 231 20.40 12.06 -5.17
CA ASN A 231 19.92 13.39 -4.78
C ASN A 231 18.58 13.33 -4.03
N SER A 232 18.32 12.24 -3.31
CA SER A 232 17.01 11.94 -2.72
C SER A 232 16.56 12.98 -1.70
N THR A 233 17.45 13.44 -0.81
CA THR A 233 17.05 14.39 0.25
C THR A 233 16.63 15.75 -0.31
N ASN A 234 17.23 16.21 -1.42
CA ASN A 234 16.79 17.43 -2.09
C ASN A 234 15.41 17.26 -2.74
N PHE A 235 15.19 16.12 -3.41
CA PHE A 235 13.87 15.81 -3.97
C PHE A 235 12.80 15.73 -2.86
N LEU A 236 13.07 15.03 -1.76
CA LEU A 236 12.14 14.89 -0.64
C LEU A 236 11.87 16.22 0.07
N ALA A 237 12.89 17.08 0.22
CA ALA A 237 12.69 18.42 0.75
C ALA A 237 11.77 19.25 -0.16
N TRP A 238 11.96 19.21 -1.48
CA TRP A 238 11.02 19.84 -2.41
C TRP A 238 9.61 19.22 -2.30
N LEU A 239 9.53 17.88 -2.26
CA LEU A 239 8.27 17.14 -2.17
C LEU A 239 7.45 17.58 -0.96
N PHE A 240 8.09 17.75 0.20
CA PHE A 240 7.42 18.10 1.45
C PHE A 240 7.22 19.61 1.67
N ASN A 241 7.89 20.47 0.90
CA ASN A 241 7.77 21.93 1.06
C ASN A 241 6.92 22.60 -0.03
N ASP A 242 7.15 22.20 -1.28
CA ASP A 242 6.80 23.02 -2.44
C ASP A 242 5.95 22.26 -3.48
N SER A 243 5.85 20.92 -3.40
CA SER A 243 5.02 20.13 -4.31
C SER A 243 3.51 20.33 -4.10
N PRO A 244 2.65 20.01 -5.09
CA PRO A 244 1.19 20.12 -4.95
C PRO A 244 0.60 19.15 -3.90
N VAL A 245 1.35 18.12 -3.51
CA VAL A 245 0.92 17.05 -2.59
C VAL A 245 1.62 17.09 -1.23
N LYS A 246 2.35 18.17 -0.94
CA LYS A 246 3.18 18.30 0.27
C LYS A 246 2.48 17.97 1.59
N ASP A 247 1.18 18.22 1.67
CA ASP A 247 0.37 18.02 2.88
C ASP A 247 -0.13 16.58 3.03
N THR A 248 -0.18 15.79 1.95
CA THR A 248 -0.77 14.44 1.95
C THR A 248 0.22 13.35 1.60
N VAL A 249 1.29 13.65 0.85
CA VAL A 249 2.19 12.63 0.29
C VAL A 249 2.93 11.83 1.36
N VAL A 250 3.12 10.54 1.12
CA VAL A 250 4.02 9.67 1.89
C VAL A 250 5.03 9.00 0.97
N VAL A 251 6.18 8.65 1.53
CA VAL A 251 7.25 7.94 0.83
C VAL A 251 7.73 6.74 1.64
N ASN A 252 8.16 5.67 0.96
CA ASN A 252 8.79 4.51 1.59
C ASN A 252 10.26 4.80 1.96
N ASP A 253 10.99 3.76 2.37
CA ASP A 253 12.36 3.81 2.88
C ASP A 253 13.45 3.47 1.87
N ARG A 254 13.14 3.47 0.58
CA ARG A 254 14.03 3.01 -0.51
C ARG A 254 14.56 4.16 -1.37
N TRP A 255 15.23 5.10 -0.73
CA TRP A 255 15.78 6.31 -1.35
C TRP A 255 17.30 6.28 -1.46
N GLY A 256 17.92 5.15 -1.13
CA GLY A 256 19.35 4.91 -1.20
C GLY A 256 19.72 3.65 -0.42
N SER A 257 20.82 2.99 -0.79
CA SER A 257 21.30 1.79 -0.10
C SER A 257 21.50 1.94 1.42
N ASN A 258 21.62 3.19 1.90
CA ASN A 258 21.76 3.57 3.29
C ASN A 258 20.47 3.99 4.00
N THR A 259 19.30 4.00 3.33
CA THR A 259 18.03 4.53 3.87
C THR A 259 17.06 3.48 4.36
N ASN A 260 17.21 2.24 3.87
CA ASN A 260 16.30 1.14 4.14
C ASN A 260 16.14 0.87 5.65
N CYS A 261 14.89 0.74 6.11
CA CYS A 261 14.49 0.56 7.51
C CYS A 261 14.99 1.68 8.46
N LYS A 262 15.28 2.88 7.92
CA LYS A 262 15.84 4.01 8.68
C LYS A 262 15.14 5.34 8.41
N HIS A 263 14.83 5.63 7.16
CA HIS A 263 14.30 6.92 6.72
C HIS A 263 13.04 6.75 5.88
N GLY A 264 12.23 7.81 5.77
CA GLY A 264 10.97 7.77 5.00
C GLY A 264 9.72 7.86 5.88
N SER A 265 8.56 8.06 5.26
CA SER A 265 7.28 8.18 5.98
C SER A 265 6.81 6.85 6.55
N PHE A 266 7.14 5.74 5.89
CA PHE A 266 6.90 4.39 6.35
C PHE A 266 8.03 3.46 5.88
N PHE A 267 8.24 2.36 6.59
CA PHE A 267 9.31 1.41 6.27
C PHE A 267 8.77 0.15 5.61
N ASN A 268 9.41 -0.30 4.54
CA ASN A 268 9.22 -1.64 4.03
C ASN A 268 10.36 -2.55 4.48
N CYS A 269 11.57 -2.06 4.78
CA CYS A 269 12.76 -2.82 5.22
C CYS A 269 13.27 -3.90 4.22
N HIS A 270 12.40 -4.71 3.63
CA HIS A 270 12.64 -5.61 2.51
C HIS A 270 11.28 -6.07 1.94
N ASP A 271 11.29 -6.83 0.84
CA ASP A 271 10.06 -7.37 0.26
C ASP A 271 9.35 -8.31 1.24
N LYS A 272 8.01 -8.25 1.31
CA LYS A 272 7.18 -9.08 2.20
C LYS A 272 7.57 -8.97 3.68
N PHE A 273 8.07 -7.81 4.10
CA PHE A 273 8.50 -7.57 5.48
C PHE A 273 7.36 -7.75 6.48
N VAL A 274 7.66 -8.48 7.56
CA VAL A 274 6.81 -8.61 8.75
C VAL A 274 7.74 -8.59 9.96
N PRO A 275 7.65 -7.60 10.86
CA PRO A 275 8.60 -7.41 11.95
C PRO A 275 8.55 -8.48 13.05
N GLY A 276 7.58 -9.40 13.01
CA GLY A 276 7.38 -10.49 13.98
C GLY A 276 6.89 -10.02 15.37
N GLN A 277 7.10 -8.75 15.70
CA GLN A 277 6.70 -8.06 16.91
C GLN A 277 6.22 -6.65 16.59
N LEU A 278 5.61 -5.97 17.58
CA LEU A 278 5.16 -4.59 17.41
C LEU A 278 6.33 -3.69 17.00
N PHE A 279 6.14 -2.93 15.91
CA PHE A 279 7.17 -2.07 15.35
C PHE A 279 6.85 -0.60 15.63
N LYS A 280 7.86 0.17 16.05
CA LYS A 280 7.66 1.55 16.54
C LYS A 280 7.33 2.53 15.43
N HIS A 281 8.01 2.42 14.29
CA HIS A 281 7.78 3.28 13.14
C HIS A 281 6.62 2.73 12.32
N LYS A 282 5.93 3.57 11.55
CA LYS A 282 4.95 3.07 10.58
C LYS A 282 5.68 2.20 9.55
N TRP A 283 5.07 1.09 9.18
CA TRP A 283 5.63 0.15 8.22
C TRP A 283 4.54 -0.39 7.29
N GLU A 284 4.97 -0.96 6.17
CA GLU A 284 4.09 -1.53 5.15
C GLU A 284 4.60 -2.88 4.68
N ASN A 285 3.74 -3.89 4.77
CA ASN A 285 3.94 -5.19 4.17
C ASN A 285 3.56 -5.11 2.69
N CYS A 286 4.56 -5.02 1.82
CA CYS A 286 4.35 -5.07 0.38
C CYS A 286 4.51 -6.53 -0.09
N MET A 287 3.45 -7.09 -0.68
CA MET A 287 3.41 -8.49 -1.13
C MET A 287 2.59 -8.64 -2.41
N SER A 288 2.67 -9.80 -3.06
CA SER A 288 1.96 -10.12 -4.30
C SER A 288 1.00 -11.30 -4.13
N ILE A 289 -0.20 -11.20 -4.74
CA ILE A 289 -1.19 -12.29 -4.75
C ILE A 289 -0.60 -13.54 -5.42
N ASP A 290 0.13 -13.37 -6.53
CA ASP A 290 1.01 -14.41 -7.05
C ASP A 290 2.30 -14.44 -6.22
N GLN A 291 2.52 -15.51 -5.48
CA GLN A 291 3.66 -15.64 -4.58
C GLN A 291 5.01 -15.63 -5.31
N GLY A 292 5.02 -15.95 -6.61
CA GLY A 292 6.22 -16.12 -7.42
C GLY A 292 6.69 -14.88 -8.18
N SER A 293 5.84 -13.87 -8.39
CA SER A 293 6.20 -12.66 -9.14
C SER A 293 5.29 -11.48 -8.80
N TRP A 294 5.81 -10.26 -9.00
CA TRP A 294 5.01 -9.05 -8.98
C TRP A 294 4.28 -8.83 -10.32
N GLY A 295 4.97 -9.05 -11.43
CA GLY A 295 4.39 -8.99 -12.78
C GLY A 295 3.46 -10.17 -13.10
N PHE A 296 2.66 -10.02 -14.16
CA PHE A 296 1.84 -11.12 -14.66
C PHE A 296 2.71 -12.20 -15.30
N ARG A 297 2.45 -13.47 -14.98
CA ARG A 297 3.09 -14.61 -15.63
C ARG A 297 2.08 -15.68 -16.03
N ARG A 298 2.17 -16.12 -17.29
CA ARG A 298 1.29 -17.17 -17.86
C ARG A 298 1.61 -18.57 -17.38
N ASP A 299 2.77 -18.76 -16.75
CA ASP A 299 3.20 -20.02 -16.14
C ASP A 299 2.80 -20.14 -14.66
N ALA A 300 1.93 -19.24 -14.16
CA ALA A 300 1.37 -19.33 -12.82
C ALA A 300 0.41 -20.51 -12.66
N SER A 301 0.57 -21.25 -11.57
CA SER A 301 -0.38 -22.28 -11.13
C SER A 301 -1.26 -21.75 -10.01
N LEU A 302 -2.44 -22.32 -9.82
CA LEU A 302 -3.32 -21.93 -8.70
C LEU A 302 -2.63 -22.05 -7.34
N SER A 303 -1.76 -23.05 -7.16
CA SER A 303 -0.98 -23.25 -5.92
C SER A 303 0.04 -22.14 -5.63
N SER A 304 0.38 -21.32 -6.63
CA SER A 304 1.24 -20.14 -6.45
C SER A 304 0.44 -18.88 -6.11
N ILE A 305 -0.89 -18.93 -6.14
CA ILE A 305 -1.76 -17.82 -5.79
C ILE A 305 -2.17 -17.95 -4.33
N TYR A 306 -2.02 -16.90 -3.54
CA TYR A 306 -2.52 -16.89 -2.17
C TYR A 306 -4.03 -17.21 -2.11
N SER A 307 -4.38 -18.10 -1.20
CA SER A 307 -5.78 -18.35 -0.81
C SER A 307 -6.33 -17.20 0.03
N MET A 308 -7.66 -17.13 0.15
CA MET A 308 -8.28 -16.10 1.00
C MET A 308 -7.92 -16.25 2.48
N ASP A 309 -7.80 -17.48 3.01
CA ASP A 309 -7.35 -17.71 4.39
C ASP A 309 -5.94 -17.15 4.62
N GLU A 310 -5.02 -17.32 3.65
CA GLU A 310 -3.68 -16.75 3.74
C GLU A 310 -3.69 -15.22 3.63
N LEU A 311 -4.48 -14.65 2.71
CA LEU A 311 -4.59 -13.20 2.54
C LEU A 311 -5.18 -12.51 3.78
N ILE A 312 -6.27 -13.03 4.33
CA ILE A 312 -6.90 -12.49 5.55
C ILE A 312 -5.97 -12.66 6.75
N SER A 313 -5.29 -13.81 6.88
CA SER A 313 -4.28 -14.01 7.92
C SER A 313 -3.15 -12.98 7.84
N LEU A 314 -2.63 -12.72 6.62
CA LEU A 314 -1.56 -11.74 6.43
C LEU A 314 -2.02 -10.32 6.76
N LEU A 315 -3.22 -9.95 6.32
CA LEU A 315 -3.84 -8.66 6.63
C LEU A 315 -3.98 -8.45 8.14
N VAL A 316 -4.61 -9.40 8.82
CA VAL A 316 -4.88 -9.32 10.26
C VAL A 316 -3.59 -9.21 11.05
N ARG A 317 -2.60 -10.07 10.76
CA ARG A 317 -1.28 -10.02 11.39
C ARG A 317 -0.58 -8.69 11.17
N THR A 318 -0.61 -8.19 9.94
CA THR A 318 0.03 -6.91 9.57
C THR A 318 -0.56 -5.76 10.37
N VAL A 319 -1.90 -5.65 10.41
CA VAL A 319 -2.60 -4.55 11.11
C VAL A 319 -2.44 -4.65 12.63
N SER A 320 -2.51 -5.86 13.19
CA SER A 320 -2.26 -6.10 14.61
C SER A 320 -0.85 -5.71 15.04
N LEU A 321 0.13 -5.78 14.14
CA LEU A 321 1.51 -5.33 14.36
C LEU A 321 1.76 -3.86 13.92
N GLY A 322 0.72 -3.13 13.54
CA GLY A 322 0.76 -1.69 13.25
C GLY A 322 1.05 -1.31 11.80
N GLY A 323 1.17 -2.30 10.92
CA GLY A 323 1.50 -2.10 9.51
C GLY A 323 0.29 -1.77 8.64
N ASN A 324 0.58 -1.34 7.42
CA ASN A 324 -0.35 -1.43 6.29
C ASN A 324 -0.01 -2.64 5.42
N LEU A 325 -1.00 -3.24 4.76
CA LEU A 325 -0.80 -4.28 3.76
C LEU A 325 -0.99 -3.67 2.36
N LEU A 326 0.03 -3.78 1.52
CA LEU A 326 -0.01 -3.37 0.12
C LEU A 326 -0.02 -4.63 -0.77
N VAL A 327 -1.18 -4.89 -1.39
CA VAL A 327 -1.45 -6.13 -2.13
C VAL A 327 -1.23 -5.93 -3.62
N ASN A 328 -0.21 -6.56 -4.17
CA ASN A 328 0.12 -6.46 -5.58
C ASN A 328 -0.67 -7.44 -6.46
N VAL A 329 -1.09 -6.95 -7.63
CA VAL A 329 -1.49 -7.76 -8.79
C VAL A 329 -0.71 -7.32 -10.02
N GLY A 330 -0.39 -8.27 -10.90
CA GLY A 330 0.18 -7.99 -12.21
C GLY A 330 -0.89 -8.06 -13.31
N PRO A 331 -1.27 -6.94 -13.94
CA PRO A 331 -2.16 -6.97 -15.11
C PRO A 331 -1.47 -7.57 -16.34
N THR A 332 -2.28 -8.14 -17.25
CA THR A 332 -1.81 -8.67 -18.54
C THR A 332 -1.33 -7.54 -19.46
N SER A 333 -0.55 -7.83 -20.52
CA SER A 333 -0.16 -6.81 -21.52
C SER A 333 -1.34 -6.13 -22.21
N TYR A 334 -2.53 -6.76 -22.20
CA TYR A 334 -3.77 -6.20 -22.73
C TYR A 334 -4.48 -5.26 -21.74
N GLY A 335 -4.02 -5.16 -20.49
CA GLY A 335 -4.61 -4.28 -19.48
C GLY A 335 -5.74 -4.90 -18.65
N GLU A 336 -5.87 -6.22 -18.67
CA GLU A 336 -6.83 -6.93 -17.83
C GLU A 336 -6.20 -7.32 -16.49
N ILE A 337 -6.95 -7.11 -15.41
CA ILE A 337 -6.69 -7.79 -14.15
C ILE A 337 -7.26 -9.20 -14.31
N ALA A 338 -6.38 -10.22 -14.23
CA ALA A 338 -6.81 -11.60 -14.43
C ALA A 338 -7.97 -11.96 -13.47
N PRO A 339 -8.97 -12.75 -13.91
CA PRO A 339 -10.14 -13.06 -13.10
C PRO A 339 -9.82 -13.62 -11.70
N ILE A 340 -8.76 -14.41 -11.58
CA ILE A 340 -8.31 -14.94 -10.28
C ILE A 340 -7.83 -13.85 -9.31
N TYR A 341 -7.20 -12.79 -9.83
CA TYR A 341 -6.79 -11.64 -9.03
C TYR A 341 -8.00 -10.77 -8.67
N GLU A 342 -8.90 -10.52 -9.62
CA GLU A 342 -10.15 -9.80 -9.36
C GLU A 342 -11.00 -10.52 -8.30
N GLU A 343 -11.10 -11.86 -8.37
CA GLU A 343 -11.78 -12.68 -7.36
C GLU A 343 -11.19 -12.47 -5.96
N ARG A 344 -9.87 -12.58 -5.79
CA ARG A 344 -9.21 -12.37 -4.48
C ARG A 344 -9.42 -10.95 -3.94
N LEU A 345 -9.30 -9.95 -4.80
CA LEU A 345 -9.53 -8.56 -4.41
C LEU A 345 -10.97 -8.35 -3.95
N ARG A 346 -11.98 -8.83 -4.68
CA ARG A 346 -13.39 -8.68 -4.30
C ARG A 346 -13.74 -9.46 -3.04
N GLN A 347 -13.26 -10.70 -2.90
CA GLN A 347 -13.45 -11.52 -1.69
C GLN A 347 -12.85 -10.86 -0.44
N MET A 348 -11.69 -10.21 -0.58
CA MET A 348 -11.11 -9.40 0.49
C MET A 348 -12.04 -8.23 0.88
N GLY A 349 -12.61 -7.55 -0.10
CA GLY A 349 -13.56 -6.48 0.14
C GLY A 349 -14.88 -6.93 0.76
N GLU A 350 -15.40 -8.10 0.38
CA GLU A 350 -16.57 -8.72 1.02
C GLU A 350 -16.33 -8.95 2.52
N TRP A 351 -15.15 -9.45 2.88
CA TRP A 351 -14.75 -9.63 4.27
C TRP A 351 -14.62 -8.29 5.01
N LEU A 352 -14.00 -7.29 4.38
CA LEU A 352 -13.79 -5.95 4.94
C LEU A 352 -15.08 -5.14 5.10
N ASN A 353 -16.09 -5.38 4.26
CA ASN A 353 -17.39 -4.74 4.40
C ASN A 353 -18.06 -5.09 5.73
N ILE A 354 -17.77 -6.28 6.27
CA ILE A 354 -18.29 -6.76 7.54
C ILE A 354 -17.35 -6.43 8.70
N ASN A 355 -16.06 -6.70 8.50
CA ASN A 355 -15.05 -6.70 9.56
C ASN A 355 -14.17 -5.45 9.57
N GLY A 356 -14.39 -4.51 8.65
CA GLY A 356 -13.56 -3.32 8.45
C GLY A 356 -13.46 -2.41 9.68
N GLU A 357 -14.46 -2.44 10.58
CA GLU A 357 -14.41 -1.72 11.86
C GLU A 357 -13.17 -2.12 12.69
N ALA A 358 -12.75 -3.39 12.61
CA ALA A 358 -11.59 -3.94 13.31
C ALA A 358 -10.27 -3.76 12.55
N ILE A 359 -10.30 -3.14 11.38
CA ILE A 359 -9.13 -2.90 10.53
C ILE A 359 -8.88 -1.40 10.42
N TYR A 360 -9.77 -0.67 9.77
CA TYR A 360 -9.56 0.74 9.43
C TYR A 360 -9.52 1.63 10.67
N ALA A 361 -8.54 2.54 10.69
CA ALA A 361 -8.25 3.45 11.80
C ALA A 361 -8.01 2.78 13.16
N THR A 362 -7.81 1.46 13.20
CA THR A 362 -7.43 0.76 14.44
C THR A 362 -5.95 0.96 14.76
N LYS A 363 -5.59 0.67 16.01
CA LYS A 363 -4.22 0.62 16.51
C LYS A 363 -3.93 -0.77 17.06
N PRO A 364 -2.66 -1.21 17.05
CA PRO A 364 -2.23 -2.36 17.83
C PRO A 364 -2.72 -2.22 19.27
N TRP A 365 -3.39 -3.24 19.79
CA TRP A 365 -3.69 -3.30 21.21
C TRP A 365 -2.40 -3.57 22.00
N ALA A 366 -2.42 -3.50 23.33
CA ALA A 366 -1.26 -3.80 24.17
C ALA A 366 -0.72 -5.23 23.95
N PHE A 367 -1.60 -6.14 23.50
CA PHE A 367 -1.29 -7.51 23.13
C PHE A 367 -1.70 -7.71 21.67
N GLN A 368 -0.82 -8.28 20.84
CA GLN A 368 -1.09 -8.40 19.40
C GLN A 368 -1.63 -9.79 19.00
N ASN A 369 -1.19 -10.85 19.66
CA ASN A 369 -1.64 -12.23 19.47
C ASN A 369 -2.04 -12.81 20.83
N ASP A 370 -3.07 -13.65 20.87
CA ASP A 370 -3.55 -14.22 22.11
C ASP A 370 -2.62 -15.30 22.69
N THR A 371 -2.57 -15.38 24.01
CA THR A 371 -1.63 -16.24 24.75
C THR A 371 -2.07 -17.69 24.83
N VAL A 372 -3.35 -18.01 24.62
CA VAL A 372 -3.86 -19.40 24.67
C VAL A 372 -4.41 -19.86 23.32
N ASN A 373 -4.85 -18.93 22.46
CA ASN A 373 -5.28 -19.23 21.11
C ASN A 373 -4.40 -18.53 20.04
N PRO A 374 -3.40 -19.21 19.46
CA PRO A 374 -2.46 -18.59 18.52
C PRO A 374 -3.10 -18.15 17.20
N ASP A 375 -4.31 -18.63 16.89
CA ASP A 375 -5.08 -18.22 15.71
C ASP A 375 -5.92 -16.94 15.98
N VAL A 376 -5.81 -16.31 17.15
CA VAL A 376 -6.47 -15.04 17.49
C VAL A 376 -5.49 -13.88 17.55
N TRP A 377 -5.81 -12.82 16.84
CA TRP A 377 -5.04 -11.57 16.80
C TRP A 377 -5.91 -10.39 17.22
N TYR A 378 -5.28 -9.34 17.73
CA TYR A 378 -5.99 -8.20 18.29
C TYR A 378 -5.69 -6.89 17.58
N THR A 379 -6.73 -6.07 17.46
CA THR A 379 -6.63 -4.64 17.17
C THR A 379 -7.50 -3.88 18.19
N SER A 380 -7.32 -2.57 18.27
CA SER A 380 -8.10 -1.73 19.19
C SER A 380 -8.46 -0.39 18.57
N LYS A 381 -9.54 0.21 19.05
CA LYS A 381 -9.99 1.54 18.63
C LYS A 381 -10.50 2.32 19.82
N LYS A 382 -10.02 3.56 19.97
CA LYS A 382 -10.57 4.49 20.96
C LYS A 382 -11.90 5.04 20.46
N THR A 383 -12.88 5.06 21.34
CA THR A 383 -14.23 5.61 21.12
C THR A 383 -14.56 6.60 22.23
N SER A 384 -15.70 7.29 22.12
CA SER A 384 -16.20 8.15 23.20
C SER A 384 -16.49 7.40 24.50
N ASN A 385 -16.72 6.08 24.42
CA ASN A 385 -17.14 5.25 25.55
C ASN A 385 -15.97 4.40 26.11
N GLY A 386 -14.74 4.61 25.62
CA GLY A 386 -13.56 3.83 26.00
C GLY A 386 -12.89 3.16 24.79
N THR A 387 -11.98 2.23 25.06
CA THR A 387 -11.30 1.42 24.05
C THR A 387 -12.13 0.17 23.74
N VAL A 388 -12.45 -0.01 22.46
CA VAL A 388 -12.97 -1.27 21.92
C VAL A 388 -11.78 -2.12 21.51
N VAL A 389 -11.80 -3.40 21.88
CA VAL A 389 -10.80 -4.40 21.46
C VAL A 389 -11.47 -5.38 20.52
N TYR A 390 -10.84 -5.67 19.39
CA TYR A 390 -11.33 -6.63 18.42
C TYR A 390 -10.46 -7.87 18.46
N ALA A 391 -11.05 -9.02 18.79
CA ALA A 391 -10.41 -10.33 18.72
C ALA A 391 -10.75 -10.98 17.38
N ILE A 392 -9.75 -11.08 16.51
CA ILE A 392 -9.88 -11.57 15.14
C ILE A 392 -9.42 -13.02 15.10
N LEU A 393 -10.40 -13.93 15.00
CA LEU A 393 -10.21 -15.38 14.98
C LEU A 393 -9.99 -15.85 13.53
N LEU A 394 -8.81 -16.38 13.22
CA LEU A 394 -8.44 -16.83 11.87
C LEU A 394 -8.85 -18.28 11.56
N LYS A 395 -9.27 -19.04 12.57
CA LYS A 395 -9.85 -20.38 12.38
C LYS A 395 -11.07 -20.55 13.26
N TRP A 396 -12.18 -20.93 12.64
CA TRP A 396 -13.41 -21.12 13.40
C TRP A 396 -13.27 -22.21 14.47
N LEU A 397 -14.05 -22.07 15.53
CA LEU A 397 -14.05 -22.94 16.68
C LEU A 397 -14.44 -24.37 16.29
N LYS A 398 -13.78 -25.36 16.89
CA LYS A 398 -14.21 -26.77 16.81
C LYS A 398 -15.37 -27.08 17.76
N GLY A 399 -15.53 -26.28 18.83
CA GLY A 399 -16.57 -26.41 19.83
C GLY A 399 -17.38 -25.12 19.96
N ASN A 400 -18.08 -24.99 21.09
CA ASN A 400 -18.96 -23.85 21.40
C ASN A 400 -18.33 -22.87 22.41
N VAL A 401 -17.03 -22.98 22.68
CA VAL A 401 -16.32 -22.09 23.60
C VAL A 401 -15.10 -21.52 22.88
N LEU A 402 -15.02 -20.19 22.85
CA LEU A 402 -13.81 -19.46 22.50
C LEU A 402 -13.09 -19.08 23.79
N GLU A 403 -11.87 -19.56 23.95
CA GLU A 403 -10.99 -19.20 25.06
C GLU A 403 -9.99 -18.15 24.60
N LEU A 404 -9.91 -17.05 25.34
CA LEU A 404 -8.96 -15.96 25.15
C LEU A 404 -8.20 -15.75 26.45
N GLY A 405 -6.87 -15.70 26.39
CA GLY A 405 -6.02 -15.63 27.58
C GLY A 405 -5.76 -14.21 28.06
N THR A 406 -6.00 -13.23 27.19
CA THR A 406 -5.57 -11.85 27.37
C THR A 406 -6.65 -10.88 27.89
N PRO A 407 -7.89 -10.88 27.36
CA PRO A 407 -8.91 -9.91 27.78
C PRO A 407 -9.33 -10.12 29.23
N ILE A 408 -9.51 -9.03 29.98
CA ILE A 408 -10.05 -9.04 31.35
C ILE A 408 -11.44 -8.42 31.31
N VAL A 409 -12.47 -9.23 31.59
CA VAL A 409 -13.87 -8.82 31.52
C VAL A 409 -14.42 -8.36 32.88
N SER A 410 -15.47 -7.55 32.85
CA SER A 410 -16.26 -7.10 33.99
C SER A 410 -17.74 -7.41 33.78
N ARG A 411 -18.60 -7.08 34.76
CA ARG A 411 -20.06 -7.21 34.60
C ARG A 411 -20.64 -6.25 33.55
N GLN A 412 -19.89 -5.22 33.18
CA GLN A 412 -20.25 -4.22 32.18
C GLN A 412 -19.72 -4.58 30.78
N SER A 413 -18.90 -5.63 30.67
CA SER A 413 -18.35 -6.06 29.39
C SER A 413 -19.44 -6.59 28.47
N SER A 414 -19.29 -6.30 27.18
CA SER A 414 -20.15 -6.83 26.12
C SER A 414 -19.26 -7.48 25.06
N ILE A 415 -19.66 -8.66 24.61
CA ILE A 415 -18.95 -9.41 23.58
C ILE A 415 -19.94 -9.77 22.47
N THR A 416 -19.69 -9.26 21.27
CA THR A 416 -20.51 -9.49 20.08
C THR A 416 -19.65 -9.97 18.92
N LEU A 417 -20.26 -10.46 17.84
CA LEU A 417 -19.58 -10.89 16.61
C LEU A 417 -20.01 -9.93 15.50
N LEU A 418 -19.04 -9.31 14.81
CA LEU A 418 -19.36 -8.36 13.75
C LEU A 418 -20.16 -9.04 12.63
N GLY A 419 -21.18 -8.33 12.13
CA GLY A 419 -22.12 -8.83 11.11
C GLY A 419 -23.15 -9.83 11.62
N TYR A 420 -23.06 -10.32 12.86
CA TYR A 420 -24.02 -11.27 13.42
C TYR A 420 -25.13 -10.54 14.18
N SER A 421 -26.40 -10.82 13.83
CA SER A 421 -27.58 -10.15 14.40
C SER A 421 -28.09 -10.76 15.71
N GLY A 422 -27.39 -11.75 16.28
CA GLY A 422 -27.78 -12.35 17.55
C GLY A 422 -27.47 -11.47 18.76
N SER A 423 -28.01 -11.85 19.91
CA SER A 423 -27.70 -11.21 21.18
C SER A 423 -26.21 -11.35 21.55
N PRO A 424 -25.66 -10.43 22.38
CA PRO A 424 -24.31 -10.58 22.93
C PRO A 424 -24.08 -11.95 23.56
N PHE A 425 -22.86 -12.48 23.39
CA PHE A 425 -22.50 -13.80 23.90
C PHE A 425 -22.37 -13.80 25.42
N THR A 426 -22.71 -14.93 26.04
CA THR A 426 -22.44 -15.13 27.47
C THR A 426 -20.97 -15.49 27.65
N PHE A 427 -20.38 -15.06 28.76
CA PHE A 427 -18.97 -15.29 29.03
C PHE A 427 -18.69 -15.46 30.52
N THR A 428 -17.58 -16.12 30.82
CA THR A 428 -17.07 -16.32 32.17
C THR A 428 -15.62 -15.83 32.22
N GLY A 429 -15.32 -14.87 33.10
CA GLY A 429 -13.95 -14.42 33.33
C GLY A 429 -13.13 -15.50 34.06
N GLN A 430 -11.86 -15.64 33.70
CA GLN A 430 -10.91 -16.48 34.43
C GLN A 430 -10.25 -15.68 35.57
N ALA A 431 -9.78 -16.36 36.62
CA ALA A 431 -9.58 -15.77 37.96
C ALA A 431 -8.75 -14.47 38.03
N THR A 432 -7.78 -14.28 37.13
CA THR A 432 -6.89 -13.10 37.12
C THR A 432 -6.69 -12.51 35.72
N HIS A 433 -6.83 -13.29 34.66
CA HIS A 433 -6.80 -12.87 33.26
C HIS A 433 -7.56 -13.88 32.40
N GLY A 434 -8.05 -13.45 31.24
CA GLY A 434 -8.70 -14.31 30.26
C GLY A 434 -10.22 -14.42 30.41
N VAL A 435 -10.85 -14.92 29.35
CA VAL A 435 -12.30 -15.08 29.24
C VAL A 435 -12.65 -16.32 28.41
N GLN A 436 -13.66 -17.05 28.86
CA GLN A 436 -14.34 -18.09 28.08
C GLN A 436 -15.66 -17.53 27.55
N ILE A 437 -15.80 -17.47 26.23
CA ILE A 437 -16.97 -16.95 25.54
C ILE A 437 -17.77 -18.14 25.02
N ASN A 438 -19.02 -18.26 25.45
CA ASN A 438 -19.93 -19.30 24.95
C ASN A 438 -20.52 -18.85 23.61
N VAL A 439 -20.06 -19.49 22.54
CA VAL A 439 -20.50 -19.25 21.17
C VAL A 439 -21.45 -20.39 20.78
N PRO A 440 -22.78 -20.18 20.77
CA PRO A 440 -23.71 -21.20 20.30
C PRO A 440 -23.42 -21.58 18.85
N THR A 441 -23.87 -22.76 18.43
CA THR A 441 -23.75 -23.17 17.03
C THR A 441 -24.44 -22.15 16.11
N ILE A 442 -23.64 -21.44 15.31
CA ILE A 442 -24.13 -20.51 14.29
C ILE A 442 -24.34 -21.32 13.01
N SER A 443 -25.55 -21.28 12.45
CA SER A 443 -25.84 -21.95 11.18
C SER A 443 -25.11 -21.26 10.03
N PHE A 444 -24.91 -21.97 8.93
CA PHE A 444 -24.27 -21.43 7.73
C PHE A 444 -24.92 -20.11 7.25
N TYR A 445 -26.26 -20.04 7.25
CA TYR A 445 -27.00 -18.84 6.83
C TYR A 445 -26.88 -17.65 7.78
N ASN A 446 -26.53 -17.91 9.04
CA ASN A 446 -26.35 -16.86 10.05
C ASN A 446 -24.86 -16.52 10.25
N MET A 447 -23.95 -17.26 9.61
CA MET A 447 -22.52 -16.98 9.70
C MET A 447 -22.24 -15.70 8.91
N PRO A 448 -21.69 -14.65 9.53
CA PRO A 448 -21.62 -13.35 8.88
C PRO A 448 -20.61 -13.34 7.72
N CYS A 449 -19.50 -14.05 7.84
CA CYS A 449 -18.41 -14.05 6.86
C CYS A 449 -17.64 -15.38 6.86
N GLN A 450 -16.68 -15.50 5.93
CA GLN A 450 -15.74 -16.61 5.80
C GLN A 450 -14.30 -16.18 6.16
N TRP A 451 -13.36 -17.13 6.26
CA TRP A 451 -11.90 -16.96 6.42
C TRP A 451 -11.40 -16.32 7.74
N GLY A 452 -12.20 -15.48 8.39
CA GLY A 452 -11.85 -14.90 9.68
C GLY A 452 -13.06 -14.22 10.32
N TRP A 453 -13.13 -14.23 11.65
CA TRP A 453 -14.31 -13.78 12.39
C TRP A 453 -13.91 -12.83 13.52
N VAL A 454 -14.62 -11.72 13.64
CA VAL A 454 -14.23 -10.64 14.56
C VAL A 454 -15.19 -10.55 15.73
N PHE A 455 -14.70 -10.91 16.91
CA PHE A 455 -15.39 -10.61 18.15
C PHE A 455 -15.05 -9.19 18.59
N LYS A 456 -16.07 -8.38 18.86
CA LYS A 456 -15.96 -7.03 19.39
C LYS A 456 -16.15 -7.09 20.90
N LEU A 457 -15.12 -6.68 21.63
CA LEU A 457 -15.06 -6.68 23.09
C LEU A 457 -15.10 -5.23 23.59
N GLU A 458 -16.14 -4.90 24.33
CA GLU A 458 -16.37 -3.56 24.88
C GLU A 458 -16.31 -3.60 26.41
N ASN A 459 -15.93 -2.48 27.03
CA ASN A 459 -15.86 -2.30 28.48
C ASN A 459 -14.96 -3.35 29.18
N LEU A 460 -13.81 -3.67 28.58
CA LEU A 460 -12.78 -4.48 29.23
C LEU A 460 -12.15 -3.73 30.41
N VAL A 461 -11.55 -4.45 31.35
CA VAL A 461 -10.83 -3.85 32.49
C VAL A 461 -9.42 -3.39 32.07
N ASN A 462 -8.77 -4.13 31.16
CA ASN A 462 -7.42 -3.88 30.66
C ASN A 462 -7.40 -3.15 29.30
N GLN A 463 -8.18 -2.06 29.19
CA GLN A 463 -8.31 -1.24 27.98
C GLN A 463 -7.08 -0.42 27.62
#